data_AF-A0A921LEM6-F1
#
_entry.id   AF-A0A921LEM6-F1
#
_cell.length_a   1.000
_cell.length_b   1.000
_cell.length_c   1.000
_cell.angle_alpha   90.00
_cell.angle_beta   90.00
_cell.angle_gamma   90.00
#
_symmetry.space_group_name_H-M   'P 1'
#
loop_
_entity.id
_entity.type
_entity.pdbx_description
1 polymer ?
#
loop_
_entity_poly.entity_id
_entity_poly.type
_entity_poly.pdbx_seq_one_letter_code
_entity_poly.pdbx_strand_id
1 'polypeptide(L)' 'AKGYYEGVNLSLAYCDDCGHEELSMDVCPVCGSTNLTKIDRMNGYLSYSRVKGDTRLNEAKMAEIAERKSM' A
#
# COMPACT_ATOMS: atom_id res chain seq x y z
N ALA A 1 -24.52 15.27 -12.74
CA ALA A 1 -23.20 15.84 -13.08
C ALA A 1 -22.45 14.81 -13.92
N LYS A 2 -21.74 15.22 -14.97
CA LYS A 2 -20.94 14.29 -15.78
C LYS A 2 -19.64 14.00 -15.01
N GLY A 3 -19.46 12.75 -14.56
CA GLY A 3 -18.19 12.29 -13.99
C GLY A 3 -17.20 12.03 -15.12
N TYR A 4 -16.17 12.86 -15.24
CA TYR A 4 -15.14 12.70 -16.27
C TYR A 4 -13.88 11.97 -15.77
N TYR A 5 -13.78 11.74 -14.45
CA TYR A 5 -12.68 11.02 -13.83
C TYR A 5 -13.19 10.26 -12.60
N GLU A 6 -13.19 8.94 -12.69
CA GLU A 6 -13.60 8.02 -11.63
C GLU A 6 -12.52 6.96 -11.46
N GLY A 7 -12.25 6.58 -10.22
CA GLY A 7 -11.33 5.48 -9.91
C GLY A 7 -11.64 4.94 -8.53
N VAL A 8 -11.60 3.63 -8.40
CA VAL A 8 -11.77 2.91 -7.13
C VAL A 8 -10.38 2.61 -6.59
N ASN A 9 -10.12 2.97 -5.33
CA ASN A 9 -8.86 2.67 -4.68
C ASN A 9 -8.94 1.30 -4.03
N LEU A 10 -8.02 0.40 -4.39
CA LEU A 10 -7.70 -0.79 -3.62
C LEU A 10 -6.26 -0.66 -3.14
N SER A 11 -6.02 -1.06 -1.89
CA SER A 11 -4.67 -1.35 -1.42
C SER A 11 -4.27 -2.72 -1.92
N LEU A 12 -3.06 -2.85 -2.46
CA LEU A 12 -2.50 -4.11 -2.92
C LEU A 12 -1.13 -4.32 -2.26
N ALA A 13 -0.93 -5.47 -1.65
CA ALA A 13 0.33 -5.89 -1.06
C ALA A 13 0.81 -7.21 -1.67
N TYR A 14 2.09 -7.28 -2.03
CA TYR A 14 2.72 -8.48 -2.55
C TYR A 14 3.98 -8.83 -1.77
N CYS A 15 4.21 -10.13 -1.58
CA CYS A 15 5.43 -10.65 -1.00
C CYS A 15 6.47 -10.88 -2.08
N ASP A 16 7.63 -10.21 -1.95
CA ASP A 16 8.73 -10.29 -2.91
C ASP A 16 9.46 -11.65 -2.87
N ASP A 17 9.26 -12.45 -1.82
CA ASP A 17 9.96 -13.74 -1.65
C ASP A 17 9.14 -14.95 -2.16
N CYS A 18 7.82 -14.96 -1.98
CA CYS A 18 6.97 -16.09 -2.37
C CYS A 18 5.88 -15.75 -3.40
N GLY A 19 5.69 -14.47 -3.73
CA GLY A 19 4.70 -14.01 -4.70
C GLY A 19 3.25 -14.02 -4.20
N HIS A 20 3.00 -14.23 -2.90
CA HIS A 20 1.65 -14.14 -2.35
C HIS A 20 1.13 -12.69 -2.39
N GLU A 21 -0.13 -12.53 -2.78
CA GLU A 21 -0.82 -11.23 -2.92
C GLU A 21 -2.05 -11.17 -2.02
N GLU A 22 -2.22 -10.06 -1.32
CA GLU A 22 -3.37 -9.76 -0.46
C GLU A 22 -3.61 -8.25 -0.41
N LEU A 23 -4.82 -7.82 -0.03
CA LEU A 23 -5.19 -6.39 0.03
C LEU A 23 -4.34 -5.61 1.03
N SER A 24 -3.99 -6.21 2.16
CA SER A 24 -3.13 -5.60 3.17
C SER A 24 -2.50 -6.69 4.03
N MET A 25 -1.18 -6.75 4.05
CA MET A 25 -0.42 -7.67 4.92
C MET A 25 0.81 -6.95 5.48
N ASP A 26 1.17 -7.15 6.74
CA ASP A 26 2.43 -6.62 7.32
C ASP A 26 3.54 -7.66 7.39
N VAL A 27 3.14 -8.93 7.38
CA VAL A 27 3.96 -10.13 7.32
C VAL A 27 3.26 -11.08 6.36
N CYS A 28 4.00 -11.73 5.46
CA CYS A 28 3.43 -12.69 4.53
C CYS A 28 2.85 -13.90 5.29
N PRO A 29 1.56 -14.24 5.12
CA PRO A 29 0.95 -15.38 5.81
C PRO A 29 1.45 -16.74 5.32
N VAL A 30 2.08 -16.79 4.14
CA VAL A 30 2.57 -18.03 3.52
C VAL A 30 4.00 -18.36 3.96
N CYS A 31 4.91 -17.39 3.93
CA CYS A 31 6.33 -17.62 4.22
C CYS A 31 6.87 -16.89 5.45
N GLY A 32 6.08 -16.02 6.08
CA GLY A 32 6.51 -15.22 7.24
C GLY A 32 7.44 -14.05 6.90
N SER A 33 7.70 -13.78 5.62
CA SER A 33 8.58 -12.68 5.21
C SER A 33 7.96 -11.30 5.47
N THR A 34 8.82 -10.34 5.81
CA THR A 34 8.50 -8.90 5.89
C THR A 34 8.96 -8.14 4.66
N ASN A 35 9.55 -8.82 3.67
CA ASN A 35 9.94 -8.30 2.37
C ASN A 35 8.70 -8.16 1.49
N LEU A 36 7.96 -7.08 1.77
CA LEU A 36 6.69 -6.79 1.15
C LEU A 36 6.79 -5.47 0.39
N THR A 37 6.04 -5.40 -0.70
CA THR A 37 5.78 -4.15 -1.38
C THR A 37 4.27 -3.87 -1.36
N LYS A 38 3.92 -2.65 -0.95
CA LYS A 38 2.56 -2.15 -0.79
C LYS A 38 2.35 -0.98 -1.74
N ILE A 39 1.31 -1.09 -2.55
CA ILE A 39 0.87 -0.07 -3.49
C ILE A 39 -0.45 0.49 -3.02
N ASP A 40 -0.48 1.80 -2.83
CA ASP A 40 -1.66 2.58 -2.48
C ASP A 40 -1.88 3.70 -3.49
N ARG A 41 -3.11 4.20 -3.57
CA ARG A 41 -3.43 5.39 -4.36
C ARG A 41 -3.36 6.63 -3.49
N MET A 42 -2.36 7.48 -3.73
CA MET A 42 -2.25 8.80 -3.08
C MET A 42 -2.48 9.91 -4.10
N ASN A 43 -3.45 10.78 -3.81
CA ASN A 43 -3.79 11.95 -4.63
C ASN A 43 -4.05 11.60 -6.11
N GLY A 44 -4.59 10.40 -6.39
CA GLY A 44 -4.89 9.93 -7.74
C GLY A 44 -3.74 9.19 -8.46
N TYR A 45 -2.56 9.07 -7.85
CA TYR A 45 -1.42 8.32 -8.42
C TYR A 45 -1.12 7.07 -7.61
N LEU A 46 -0.52 6.07 -8.28
CA LEU A 46 0.06 4.93 -7.58
C LEU A 46 1.25 5.40 -6.76
N SER A 47 1.29 4.97 -5.51
CA SER A 47 2.31 5.33 -4.53
C SER A 47 2.72 4.09 -3.77
N TYR A 48 4.01 4.00 -3.47
CA TYR A 48 4.54 2.87 -2.75
C TYR A 48 4.76 3.24 -1.28
N SER A 49 3.84 2.81 -0.43
CA SER A 49 3.92 3.00 1.02
C SER A 49 4.93 2.06 1.67
N ARG A 50 5.24 0.93 1.01
CA ARG A 50 6.32 0.01 1.36
C ARG A 50 6.90 -0.59 0.09
N VAL A 51 8.23 -0.67 -0.03
CA VAL A 51 8.98 -1.33 -1.12
C VAL A 51 10.18 -1.98 -0.47
N LYS A 52 10.23 -3.31 -0.45
CA LYS A 52 11.38 -4.05 0.13
C LYS A 52 11.73 -3.63 1.56
N GLY A 53 10.72 -3.28 2.36
CA GLY A 53 10.89 -2.80 3.74
C GLY A 53 11.20 -1.31 3.92
N ASP A 54 11.35 -0.55 2.83
CA ASP A 54 11.53 0.91 2.85
C ASP A 54 10.28 1.62 2.29
N THR A 55 10.16 2.95 2.40
CA THR A 55 9.03 3.72 1.86
C THR A 55 9.49 4.74 0.83
N ARG A 56 8.63 5.03 -0.17
CA ARG A 56 8.86 6.15 -1.11
C ARG A 56 8.11 7.41 -0.68
N LEU A 57 7.44 7.37 0.46
CA LEU A 57 6.73 8.50 1.05
C LEU A 57 7.61 9.17 2.11
N ASN A 58 7.44 10.48 2.29
CA ASN A 58 8.17 11.20 3.31
C ASN A 58 7.64 10.88 4.73
N GLU A 59 8.42 11.22 5.76
CA GLU A 59 8.09 10.93 7.15
C GLU A 59 6.74 11.53 7.58
N ALA A 60 6.47 12.78 7.20
CA ALA A 60 5.21 13.45 7.51
C ALA A 60 4.00 12.71 6.93
N LYS A 61 4.14 12.16 5.72
CA LYS A 61 3.09 11.37 5.08
C LYS A 61 2.92 10.02 5.75
N MET A 62 4.01 9.37 6.18
CA MET A 62 3.94 8.13 6.94
C MET A 62 3.25 8.31 8.30
N ALA A 63 3.52 9.42 8.98
CA ALA A 63 2.83 9.78 10.22
C ALA A 63 1.32 9.97 10.00
N GLU A 64 0.95 10.71 8.96
CA GLU A 64 -0.46 10.91 8.60
C GLU A 64 -1.17 9.59 8.27
N ILE A 65 -0.51 8.66 7.56
CA ILE A 65 -1.07 7.32 7.26
C ILE A 65 -1.26 6.51 8.54
N ALA A 66 -0.33 6.57 9.49
CA ALA A 66 -0.45 5.87 10.76
C ALA A 66 -1.63 6.37 11.61
N GLU A 67 -1.97 7.65 11.50
CA GLU A 67 -3.11 8.26 12.20
C GLU A 67 -4.43 8.14 11.44
N ARG A 68 -4.41 7.71 10.17
CA ARG A 68 -5.64 7.54 9.37
C ARG A 68 -6.52 6.46 9.98
N LYS A 69 -7.75 6.86 10.30
CA LYS A 69 -8.85 5.94 10.59
C LYS A 69 -9.65 5.74 9.30
N SER A 70 -9.61 4.54 8.75
CA SER A 70 -10.59 4.13 7.74
C SER A 70 -11.96 4.08 8.40
N MET A 71 -12.94 4.78 7.83
CA MET A 71 -14.35 4.66 8.22
C MET A 71 -14.93 3.34 7.71
#